data_AF-A0A3D2TV08-F1
#
_entry.id   AF-A0A3D2TV08-F1
#
_cell.length_a   1.000
_cell.length_b   1.000
_cell.length_c   1.000
_cell.angle_alpha   90.00
_cell.angle_beta   90.00
_cell.angle_gamma   90.00
#
_symmetry.space_group_name_H-M   'P 1'
#
loop_
_entity.id
_entity.type
_entity.pdbx_description
1 polymer ?
#
loop_
_entity_poly.entity_id
_entity_poly.type
_entity_poly.pdbx_seq_one_letter_code
_entity_poly.pdbx_strand_id
1 'polypeptide(L)'
;MGDKEYYENLLYLNSERIKVSTGKERFVGVKVLKYLSLIKRLRFVRIFKELNHDIYAFIKKDVSNNHIIDFSQNAVSVFQQKVVVYTSIFGGYDKILEPLCVDENCEYYIFTDQNVPETSIWKKVDASLIPDYCDTPAKKNRYVKMFPHKLFNCLYSIYIDGNLQLVGHPSQLIQKKLNECKTGIGMHLAPRENCIYEEAKNVCHVGKISKSEKKQVLTLYKKTKMPRHFGMCECNVIVRNHNNVNMKQIMEKWWKYYLEGVKRDQLYFTYTVYTSGFKFTDINTFGASVNNNIHFLRTEHAKR
;
A
#
# COMPACT_ATOMS: atom_id res chain seq x y z
N MET A 1 10.89 -31.63 4.91
CA MET A 1 9.88 -30.62 5.28
C MET A 1 8.88 -30.58 4.14
N GLY A 2 7.60 -30.88 4.42
CA GLY A 2 6.57 -30.81 3.38
C GLY A 2 6.22 -29.35 3.04
N ASP A 3 5.65 -29.10 1.86
CA ASP A 3 5.30 -27.73 1.41
C ASP A 3 4.39 -27.00 2.41
N LYS A 4 3.46 -27.73 3.06
CA LYS A 4 2.60 -27.20 4.11
C LYS A 4 3.38 -26.78 5.37
N GLU A 5 4.31 -27.61 5.81
CA GLU A 5 5.15 -27.34 6.98
C GLU A 5 6.08 -26.14 6.73
N TYR A 6 6.64 -26.04 5.53
CA TYR A 6 7.42 -24.87 5.11
C TYR A 6 6.59 -23.59 5.16
N TYR A 7 5.38 -23.62 4.60
CA TYR A 7 4.45 -22.50 4.60
C TYR A 7 4.09 -22.02 6.01
N GLU A 8 3.72 -22.95 6.89
CA GLU A 8 3.37 -22.65 8.29
C GLU A 8 4.56 -22.05 9.04
N ASN A 9 5.77 -22.58 8.83
CA ASN A 9 6.99 -22.04 9.42
C ASN A 9 7.32 -20.62 8.91
N LEU A 10 7.13 -20.33 7.61
CA LEU A 10 7.32 -18.98 7.06
C LEU A 10 6.36 -17.97 7.72
N LEU A 11 5.09 -18.33 7.85
CA LEU A 11 4.10 -17.47 8.50
C LEU A 11 4.42 -17.27 9.97
N TYR A 12 4.79 -18.33 10.69
CA TYR A 12 5.19 -18.25 12.09
C TYR A 12 6.38 -17.31 12.28
N LEU A 13 7.46 -17.50 11.51
CA LEU A 13 8.66 -16.66 11.59
C LEU A 13 8.36 -15.19 11.28
N ASN A 14 7.53 -14.91 10.27
CA ASN A 14 7.15 -13.53 9.97
C ASN A 14 6.25 -12.94 11.07
N SER A 15 5.40 -13.74 11.72
CA SER A 15 4.60 -13.31 12.87
C SER A 15 5.48 -12.93 14.07
N GLU A 16 6.52 -13.71 14.37
CA GLU A 16 7.48 -13.40 15.43
C GLU A 16 8.28 -12.14 15.09
N ARG A 17 8.71 -11.99 13.84
CA ARG A 17 9.36 -10.75 13.37
C ARG A 17 8.46 -9.54 13.56
N ILE A 18 7.15 -9.64 13.26
CA ILE A 18 6.19 -8.54 13.48
C ILE A 18 6.11 -8.21 14.96
N LYS A 19 5.93 -9.20 15.85
CA LYS A 19 5.90 -8.99 17.32
C LYS A 19 7.12 -8.23 17.81
N VAL A 20 8.32 -8.67 17.41
CA VAL A 20 9.59 -7.99 17.75
C VAL A 20 9.65 -6.59 17.15
N SER A 21 9.18 -6.42 15.91
CA SER A 21 9.22 -5.14 15.20
C SER A 21 8.30 -4.08 15.81
N THR A 22 7.16 -4.51 16.34
CA THR A 22 6.16 -3.65 17.00
C THR A 22 6.36 -3.54 18.52
N GLY A 23 7.30 -4.31 19.08
CA GLY A 23 7.61 -4.32 20.51
C GLY A 23 8.05 -2.96 21.05
N LYS A 24 7.68 -2.69 22.30
CA LYS A 24 8.00 -1.43 22.99
C LYS A 24 9.51 -1.24 23.11
N GLU A 25 10.23 -2.33 23.37
CA GLU A 25 11.67 -2.39 23.57
C GLU A 25 12.41 -1.93 22.32
N ARG A 26 12.03 -2.46 21.14
CA ARG A 26 12.61 -2.04 19.86
C ARG A 26 12.30 -0.57 19.57
N PHE A 27 11.05 -0.15 19.78
CA PHE A 27 10.66 1.25 19.56
C PHE A 27 11.50 2.21 20.41
N VAL A 28 11.61 1.96 21.72
CA VAL A 28 12.42 2.74 22.65
C VAL A 28 13.89 2.72 22.23
N GLY A 29 14.44 1.54 21.93
CA GLY A 29 15.83 1.39 21.50
C GLY A 29 16.16 2.22 20.26
N VAL A 30 15.32 2.17 19.21
CA VAL A 30 15.50 2.98 17.99
C VAL A 30 15.46 4.47 18.29
N LYS A 31 14.55 4.92 19.17
CA LYS A 31 14.46 6.33 19.55
C LYS A 31 15.69 6.78 20.33
N VAL A 32 16.13 6.03 21.32
CA VAL A 32 17.32 6.32 22.11
C VAL A 32 18.55 6.45 21.19
N LEU A 33 18.78 5.48 20.30
CA LEU A 33 19.90 5.53 19.36
C LEU A 33 19.81 6.75 18.43
N LYS A 34 18.61 7.09 17.93
CA LYS A 34 18.41 8.28 17.09
C LYS A 34 18.74 9.56 17.84
N TYR A 35 18.22 9.74 19.06
CA TYR A 35 18.51 10.94 19.86
C TYR A 35 19.98 11.04 20.24
N LEU A 36 20.62 9.94 20.67
CA LEU A 36 22.06 9.89 20.92
C LEU A 36 22.86 10.30 19.69
N SER A 37 22.47 9.84 18.50
CA SER A 37 23.15 10.21 17.24
C SER A 37 23.02 11.71 16.91
N LEU A 38 21.88 12.33 17.22
CA LEU A 38 21.63 13.76 16.99
C LEU A 38 22.39 14.62 17.99
N ILE A 39 22.46 14.19 19.25
CA ILE A 39 23.24 14.84 20.32
C ILE A 39 24.73 14.81 19.95
N LYS A 40 25.26 13.64 19.55
CA LYS A 40 26.66 13.50 19.09
C LYS A 40 27.01 14.42 17.92
N ARG A 41 26.03 14.79 17.09
CA ARG A 41 26.21 15.68 15.93
C ARG A 41 25.83 17.14 16.23
N LEU A 42 25.55 17.49 17.49
CA LEU A 42 25.13 18.83 17.95
C LEU A 42 23.92 19.39 17.19
N ARG A 43 23.01 18.52 16.71
CA ARG A 43 21.84 18.90 15.89
C ARG A 43 20.61 19.22 16.76
N PHE A 44 20.75 20.13 17.72
CA PHE A 44 19.71 20.42 18.72
C PHE A 44 18.39 20.89 18.12
N VAL A 45 18.40 21.75 17.09
CA VAL A 45 17.18 22.18 16.38
C VAL A 45 16.42 20.97 15.79
N ARG A 46 17.13 19.94 15.34
CA ARG A 46 16.54 18.72 14.80
C ARG A 46 15.95 17.85 15.91
N ILE A 47 16.58 17.82 17.09
CA ILE A 47 16.03 17.13 18.28
C ILE A 47 14.67 17.71 18.62
N PHE A 48 14.53 19.03 18.75
CA PHE A 48 13.24 19.66 19.05
C PHE A 48 12.17 19.38 17.99
N LYS A 49 12.54 19.41 16.70
CA LYS A 49 11.60 19.07 15.61
C LYS A 49 11.14 17.62 15.68
N GLU A 50 12.04 16.69 15.94
CA GLU A 50 11.74 15.25 16.03
C GLU A 50 10.91 14.95 17.27
N LEU A 51 11.22 15.57 18.42
CA LEU A 51 10.44 15.44 19.64
C LEU A 51 9.00 15.93 19.43
N ASN A 52 8.83 17.11 18.82
CA ASN A 52 7.50 17.64 18.50
C ASN A 52 6.73 16.72 17.54
N HIS A 53 7.40 16.15 16.54
CA HIS A 53 6.79 15.18 15.63
C HIS A 53 6.40 13.90 16.35
N ASP A 54 7.25 13.38 17.23
CA ASP A 54 7.00 12.16 17.99
C ASP A 54 5.85 12.34 18.98
N ILE A 55 5.81 13.46 19.70
CA ILE A 55 4.70 13.84 20.59
C ILE A 55 3.41 13.96 19.78
N TYR A 56 3.44 14.64 18.64
CA TYR A 56 2.29 14.78 17.76
C TYR A 56 1.79 13.42 17.25
N ALA A 57 2.70 12.58 16.77
CA ALA A 57 2.39 11.25 16.26
C ALA A 57 1.86 10.33 17.37
N PHE A 58 2.34 10.48 18.61
CA PHE A 58 1.85 9.72 19.76
C PHE A 58 0.45 10.16 20.18
N ILE A 59 0.20 11.47 20.30
CA ILE A 59 -1.09 12.02 20.73
C ILE A 59 -2.19 11.83 19.68
N LYS A 60 -1.85 11.95 18.39
CA LYS A 60 -2.83 11.85 17.30
C LYS A 60 -2.96 10.47 16.67
N LYS A 61 -2.28 9.45 17.20
CA LYS A 61 -2.40 8.09 16.67
C LYS A 61 -3.81 7.58 16.95
N ASP A 62 -4.65 7.57 15.92
CA ASP A 62 -5.90 6.82 15.99
C ASP A 62 -5.56 5.34 15.87
N VAL A 63 -5.69 4.62 16.98
CA VAL A 63 -5.40 3.18 17.11
C VAL A 63 -6.66 2.33 17.20
N SER A 64 -7.84 2.93 17.01
CA SER A 64 -9.14 2.28 17.22
C SER A 64 -9.36 1.01 16.39
N ASN A 65 -8.71 0.87 15.24
CA ASN A 65 -8.78 -0.30 14.35
C ASN A 65 -7.40 -0.91 14.03
N ASN A 66 -6.57 -1.13 15.04
CA ASN A 66 -5.23 -1.73 14.88
C ASN A 66 -5.23 -3.27 14.76
N HIS A 67 -6.38 -3.93 14.65
CA HIS A 67 -6.45 -5.37 14.48
C HIS A 67 -6.52 -5.72 13.00
N ILE A 68 -5.67 -6.65 12.56
CA ILE A 68 -5.78 -7.29 11.24
C ILE A 68 -6.92 -8.31 11.30
N ILE A 69 -7.72 -8.40 10.25
CA ILE A 69 -8.73 -9.47 10.13
C ILE A 69 -8.06 -10.84 10.05
N ASP A 70 -8.74 -11.88 10.50
CA ASP A 70 -8.30 -13.24 10.22
C ASP A 70 -8.55 -13.56 8.74
N PHE A 71 -7.48 -13.58 7.93
CA PHE A 71 -7.56 -13.85 6.50
C PHE A 71 -7.94 -15.29 6.16
N SER A 72 -7.77 -16.23 7.10
CA SER A 72 -8.23 -17.61 6.90
C SER A 72 -9.75 -17.71 6.98
N GLN A 73 -10.37 -16.84 7.79
CA GLN A 73 -11.81 -16.76 7.91
C GLN A 73 -12.38 -15.94 6.75
N ASN A 74 -13.50 -16.39 6.19
CA ASN A 74 -14.22 -15.69 5.12
C ASN A 74 -13.43 -15.45 3.82
N ALA A 75 -12.27 -16.09 3.64
CA ALA A 75 -11.64 -16.17 2.33
C ALA A 75 -12.56 -16.89 1.33
N VAL A 76 -12.50 -16.48 0.08
CA VAL A 76 -13.04 -17.27 -1.03
C VAL A 76 -12.15 -18.50 -1.17
N SER A 77 -12.75 -19.69 -1.13
CA SER A 77 -12.04 -20.97 -1.19
C SER A 77 -12.01 -21.60 -2.58
N VAL A 78 -12.88 -21.15 -3.49
CA VAL A 78 -13.00 -21.68 -4.86
C VAL A 78 -12.90 -20.53 -5.85
N PHE A 79 -11.93 -20.60 -6.75
CA PHE A 79 -11.67 -19.61 -7.77
C PHE A 79 -11.98 -20.16 -9.15
N GLN A 80 -12.81 -19.44 -9.92
CA GLN A 80 -13.10 -19.79 -11.33
C GLN A 80 -11.94 -19.46 -12.27
N GLN A 81 -11.08 -18.52 -11.86
CA GLN A 81 -9.89 -18.08 -12.57
C GLN A 81 -8.80 -17.79 -11.53
N LYS A 82 -7.54 -17.99 -11.90
CA LYS A 82 -6.42 -17.62 -11.03
C LYS A 82 -6.46 -16.13 -10.69
N VAL A 83 -6.13 -15.81 -9.45
CA VAL A 83 -6.00 -14.44 -8.96
C VAL A 83 -4.73 -13.83 -9.52
N VAL A 84 -4.83 -12.69 -10.19
CA VAL A 84 -3.67 -11.98 -10.74
C VAL A 84 -2.98 -11.21 -9.63
N VAL A 85 -1.78 -11.61 -9.27
CA VAL A 85 -0.91 -10.89 -8.33
C VAL A 85 0.13 -10.16 -9.13
N TYR A 86 0.30 -8.86 -8.89
CA TYR A 86 1.21 -8.09 -9.72
C TYR A 86 1.90 -6.93 -9.00
N THR A 87 3.09 -6.60 -9.47
CA THR A 87 3.88 -5.47 -9.00
C THR A 87 4.43 -4.66 -10.17
N SER A 88 4.94 -3.46 -9.86
CA SER A 88 5.57 -2.60 -10.84
C SER A 88 6.79 -1.90 -10.25
N ILE A 89 7.94 -2.05 -10.91
CA ILE A 89 9.22 -1.51 -10.46
C ILE A 89 9.88 -0.85 -11.66
N PHE A 90 10.19 0.44 -11.59
CA PHE A 90 10.85 1.17 -12.68
C PHE A 90 11.94 2.10 -12.14
N GLY A 91 12.95 2.39 -12.95
CA GLY A 91 14.00 3.36 -12.64
C GLY A 91 14.96 2.92 -11.55
N GLY A 92 15.10 1.61 -11.31
CA GLY A 92 16.04 1.04 -10.33
C GLY A 92 15.76 1.40 -8.86
N TYR A 93 14.57 1.90 -8.52
CA TYR A 93 14.24 2.35 -7.17
C TYR A 93 14.11 1.19 -6.15
N ASP A 94 13.53 0.09 -6.60
CA ASP A 94 13.36 -1.13 -5.82
C ASP A 94 14.03 -2.31 -6.53
N LYS A 95 14.45 -3.31 -5.76
CA LYS A 95 14.89 -4.60 -6.29
C LYS A 95 13.67 -5.49 -6.51
N ILE A 96 13.76 -6.42 -7.47
CA ILE A 96 12.77 -7.48 -7.61
C ILE A 96 12.85 -8.38 -6.38
N LEU A 97 11.74 -8.50 -5.66
CA LEU A 97 11.60 -9.39 -4.51
C LEU A 97 10.78 -10.60 -4.93
N GLU A 98 11.41 -11.77 -4.98
CA GLU A 98 10.70 -13.02 -5.26
C GLU A 98 9.73 -13.36 -4.11
N PRO A 99 8.51 -13.83 -4.40
CA PRO A 99 7.64 -14.43 -3.39
C PRO A 99 8.38 -15.57 -2.67
N LEU A 100 8.32 -15.58 -1.34
CA LEU A 100 8.89 -16.67 -0.53
C LEU A 100 8.01 -17.92 -0.55
N CYS A 101 6.76 -17.77 -0.99
CA CYS A 101 5.81 -18.86 -1.15
C CYS A 101 4.95 -18.60 -2.40
N VAL A 102 4.66 -19.68 -3.13
CA VAL A 102 3.83 -19.67 -4.34
C VAL A 102 2.46 -20.23 -3.99
N ASP A 103 1.42 -19.48 -4.31
CA ASP A 103 0.03 -19.88 -4.15
C ASP A 103 -0.51 -20.40 -5.49
N GLU A 104 -0.98 -21.64 -5.49
CA GLU A 104 -1.48 -22.33 -6.68
C GLU A 104 -2.69 -21.64 -7.32
N ASN A 105 -3.47 -20.90 -6.52
CA ASN A 105 -4.62 -20.13 -6.97
C ASN A 105 -4.22 -18.82 -7.65
N CYS A 106 -2.94 -18.51 -7.74
CA CYS A 106 -2.43 -17.23 -8.22
C CYS A 106 -1.56 -17.35 -9.47
N GLU A 107 -1.49 -16.25 -10.20
CA GLU A 107 -0.46 -15.98 -11.20
C GLU A 107 0.25 -14.68 -10.88
N TYR A 108 1.55 -14.61 -11.15
CA TYR A 108 2.42 -13.53 -10.70
C TYR A 108 2.98 -12.77 -11.90
N TYR A 109 2.77 -11.45 -11.93
CA TYR A 109 3.18 -10.60 -13.04
C TYR A 109 3.99 -9.38 -12.56
N ILE A 110 5.01 -8.99 -13.33
CA ILE A 110 5.82 -7.81 -13.03
C ILE A 110 5.94 -6.89 -14.25
N PHE A 111 5.75 -5.60 -14.02
CA PHE A 111 6.08 -4.54 -14.98
C PHE A 111 7.37 -3.87 -14.55
N THR A 112 8.44 -4.06 -15.32
CA THR A 112 9.77 -3.54 -14.97
C THR A 112 10.68 -3.29 -16.16
N ASP A 113 11.57 -2.31 -16.02
CA ASP A 113 12.70 -2.05 -16.91
C ASP A 113 13.93 -2.92 -16.58
N GLN A 114 13.91 -3.63 -15.46
CA GLN A 114 14.97 -4.55 -15.04
C GLN A 114 14.91 -5.88 -15.80
N ASN A 115 16.04 -6.59 -15.83
CA ASN A 115 16.08 -7.98 -16.26
C ASN A 115 15.40 -8.86 -15.21
N VAL A 116 14.47 -9.70 -15.66
CA VAL A 116 13.78 -10.68 -14.83
C VAL A 116 14.38 -12.05 -15.18
N PRO A 117 15.01 -12.76 -14.21
CA PRO A 117 15.56 -14.09 -14.47
C PRO A 117 14.49 -15.06 -14.95
N GLU A 118 14.84 -16.03 -15.81
CA GLU A 118 13.91 -17.08 -16.24
C GLU A 118 13.42 -17.95 -15.08
N THR A 119 14.19 -18.04 -14.00
CA THR A 119 13.83 -18.74 -12.76
C THR A 119 12.93 -17.92 -11.83
N SER A 120 12.57 -16.68 -12.20
CA SER A 120 11.70 -15.84 -11.40
C SER A 120 10.29 -16.39 -11.36
N ILE A 121 9.61 -16.24 -10.22
CA ILE A 121 8.16 -16.52 -10.12
C ILE A 121 7.38 -15.46 -10.88
N TRP A 122 7.92 -14.23 -10.97
CA TRP A 122 7.29 -13.13 -11.67
C TRP A 122 7.40 -13.28 -13.19
N LYS A 123 6.26 -13.35 -13.87
CA LYS A 123 6.18 -13.27 -15.32
C LYS A 123 6.32 -11.80 -15.75
N LYS A 124 7.38 -11.47 -16.50
CA LYS A 124 7.55 -10.11 -17.03
C LYS A 124 6.47 -9.80 -18.06
N VAL A 125 5.75 -8.70 -17.86
CA VAL A 125 4.73 -8.22 -18.80
C VAL A 125 5.36 -7.21 -19.76
N ASP A 126 4.90 -7.24 -21.01
CA ASP A 126 5.30 -6.27 -22.03
C ASP A 126 4.92 -4.84 -21.60
N ALA A 127 5.92 -3.95 -21.63
CA ALA A 127 5.74 -2.55 -21.29
C ALA A 127 4.93 -1.76 -22.34
N SER A 128 4.74 -2.31 -23.55
CA SER A 128 3.89 -1.73 -24.60
C SER A 128 2.43 -1.54 -24.18
N LEU A 129 1.97 -2.28 -23.17
CA LEU A 129 0.63 -2.12 -22.57
C LEU A 129 0.49 -0.83 -21.75
N ILE A 130 1.61 -0.17 -21.40
CA ILE A 130 1.61 1.10 -20.70
C ILE A 130 1.63 2.23 -21.73
N PRO A 131 0.66 3.16 -21.70
CA PRO A 131 0.60 4.25 -22.68
C PRO A 131 1.85 5.13 -22.70
N ASP A 132 2.24 5.58 -23.89
CA ASP A 132 3.45 6.39 -24.11
C ASP A 132 3.50 7.69 -23.29
N TYR A 133 2.34 8.28 -22.97
CA TYR A 133 2.27 9.47 -22.13
C TYR A 133 2.69 9.22 -20.66
N CYS A 134 2.82 7.95 -20.25
CA CYS A 134 3.48 7.55 -19.00
C CYS A 134 5.01 7.55 -19.18
N ASP A 135 5.54 8.74 -19.42
CA ASP A 135 6.95 9.04 -19.74
C ASP A 135 7.95 8.92 -18.57
N THR A 136 7.48 8.74 -17.33
CA THR A 136 8.35 8.66 -16.14
C THR A 136 8.14 7.35 -15.37
N PRO A 137 9.17 6.82 -14.68
CA PRO A 137 9.04 5.63 -13.82
C PRO A 137 7.87 5.73 -12.84
N ALA A 138 7.65 6.92 -12.25
CA ALA A 138 6.55 7.18 -11.33
C ALA A 138 5.18 7.07 -12.03
N LYS A 139 5.00 7.68 -13.21
CA LYS A 139 3.74 7.55 -13.96
C LYS A 139 3.49 6.11 -14.40
N LYS A 140 4.50 5.40 -14.92
CA LYS A 140 4.37 3.98 -15.33
C LYS A 140 3.92 3.11 -14.16
N ASN A 141 4.57 3.23 -13.01
CA ASN A 141 4.16 2.48 -11.82
C ASN A 141 2.73 2.82 -11.39
N ARG A 142 2.35 4.10 -11.38
CA ARG A 142 0.99 4.50 -10.97
C ARG A 142 -0.08 4.08 -11.98
N TYR A 143 0.24 4.05 -13.28
CA TYR A 143 -0.65 3.51 -14.30
C TYR A 143 -0.91 2.03 -14.05
N VAL A 144 0.16 1.23 -13.89
CA VAL A 144 0.06 -0.20 -13.58
C VAL A 144 -0.73 -0.43 -12.30
N LYS A 145 -0.42 0.33 -11.24
CA LYS A 145 -1.16 0.29 -9.97
C LYS A 145 -2.65 0.52 -10.18
N MET A 146 -3.05 1.53 -10.94
CA MET A 146 -4.45 1.98 -11.01
C MET A 146 -5.28 1.27 -12.10
N PHE A 147 -4.69 0.72 -13.15
CA PHE A 147 -5.43 0.15 -14.28
C PHE A 147 -5.28 -1.37 -14.46
N PRO A 148 -5.45 -2.22 -13.43
CA PRO A 148 -5.38 -3.67 -13.65
C PRO A 148 -6.43 -4.15 -14.66
N HIS A 149 -7.60 -3.52 -14.71
CA HIS A 149 -8.70 -3.88 -15.61
C HIS A 149 -8.42 -3.56 -17.09
N LYS A 150 -7.35 -2.80 -17.39
CA LYS A 150 -6.87 -2.57 -18.77
C LYS A 150 -5.67 -3.45 -19.11
N LEU A 151 -5.00 -3.99 -18.10
CA LEU A 151 -3.77 -4.78 -18.23
C LEU A 151 -4.03 -6.29 -18.19
N PHE A 152 -5.12 -6.71 -17.55
CA PHE A 152 -5.44 -8.10 -17.31
C PHE A 152 -6.93 -8.38 -17.56
N ASN A 153 -7.20 -9.53 -18.19
CA ASN A 153 -8.53 -10.12 -18.23
C ASN A 153 -8.65 -11.16 -17.11
N CYS A 154 -9.08 -10.72 -15.93
CA CYS A 154 -9.16 -11.56 -14.73
C CYS A 154 -10.33 -11.15 -13.83
N LEU A 155 -10.81 -12.05 -12.99
CA LEU A 155 -11.84 -11.74 -11.99
C LEU A 155 -11.30 -10.95 -10.78
N TYR A 156 -10.13 -11.35 -10.28
CA TYR A 156 -9.51 -10.72 -9.11
C TYR A 156 -8.07 -10.32 -9.41
N SER A 157 -7.67 -9.16 -8.89
CA SER A 157 -6.27 -8.75 -8.92
C SER A 157 -5.80 -8.21 -7.57
N ILE A 158 -4.53 -8.44 -7.26
CA ILE A 158 -3.83 -7.94 -6.09
C ILE A 158 -2.57 -7.19 -6.56
N TYR A 159 -2.60 -5.87 -6.44
CA TYR A 159 -1.41 -5.04 -6.62
C TYR A 159 -0.57 -5.03 -5.35
N ILE A 160 0.75 -5.10 -5.48
CA ILE A 160 1.72 -5.04 -4.38
C ILE A 160 2.84 -4.04 -4.74
N ASP A 161 3.13 -3.06 -3.88
CA ASP A 161 4.27 -2.14 -4.06
C ASP A 161 5.60 -2.92 -4.04
N GLY A 162 6.57 -2.49 -4.86
CA GLY A 162 7.84 -3.22 -5.07
C GLY A 162 8.72 -3.44 -3.84
N ASN A 163 8.46 -2.74 -2.73
CA ASN A 163 9.18 -2.95 -1.47
C ASN A 163 8.50 -3.94 -0.50
N LEU A 164 7.42 -4.59 -0.93
CA LEU A 164 6.74 -5.64 -0.18
C LEU A 164 7.06 -6.98 -0.82
N GLN A 165 7.66 -7.88 -0.04
CA GLN A 165 7.86 -9.26 -0.40
C GLN A 165 6.69 -10.11 0.11
N LEU A 166 6.18 -11.00 -0.74
CA LEU A 166 5.15 -11.96 -0.37
C LEU A 166 5.74 -13.09 0.47
N VAL A 167 5.09 -13.36 1.59
CA VAL A 167 5.45 -14.45 2.51
C VAL A 167 4.37 -15.53 2.51
N GLY A 168 3.11 -15.12 2.59
CA GLY A 168 1.96 -16.02 2.67
C GLY A 168 1.17 -16.09 1.36
N HIS A 169 0.12 -16.91 1.34
CA HIS A 169 -0.76 -17.11 0.17
C HIS A 169 -1.62 -15.86 -0.09
N PRO A 170 -1.43 -15.14 -1.22
CA PRO A 170 -2.18 -13.92 -1.50
C PRO A 170 -3.66 -14.17 -1.85
N SER A 171 -4.07 -15.37 -2.28
CA SER A 171 -5.48 -15.68 -2.52
C SER A 171 -6.34 -15.50 -1.26
N GLN A 172 -5.76 -15.66 -0.07
CA GLN A 172 -6.44 -15.41 1.20
C GLN A 172 -6.87 -13.95 1.38
N LEU A 173 -6.29 -13.00 0.65
CA LEU A 173 -6.77 -11.61 0.67
C LEU A 173 -8.09 -11.42 -0.08
N ILE A 174 -8.52 -12.39 -0.91
CA ILE A 174 -9.82 -12.36 -1.57
C ILE A 174 -10.91 -12.80 -0.59
N GLN A 175 -11.36 -11.85 0.21
CA GLN A 175 -12.39 -12.03 1.22
C GLN A 175 -13.80 -11.97 0.59
N LYS A 176 -14.78 -12.74 1.11
CA LYS A 176 -16.18 -12.68 0.65
C LYS A 176 -16.75 -11.26 0.64
N LYS A 177 -16.39 -10.47 1.68
CA LYS A 177 -16.75 -9.05 1.80
C LYS A 177 -16.29 -8.18 0.62
N LEU A 178 -15.24 -8.57 -0.11
CA LEU A 178 -14.81 -7.88 -1.33
C LEU A 178 -15.92 -7.89 -2.40
N ASN A 179 -16.67 -9.00 -2.49
CA ASN A 179 -17.76 -9.18 -3.46
C ASN A 179 -19.05 -8.49 -3.01
N GLU A 180 -19.23 -8.32 -1.70
CA GLU A 180 -20.41 -7.69 -1.11
C GLU A 180 -20.26 -6.16 -1.00
N CYS A 181 -19.03 -5.65 -0.87
CA CYS A 181 -18.79 -4.22 -0.72
C CYS A 181 -19.10 -3.46 -2.03
N LYS A 182 -19.65 -2.25 -1.91
CA LYS A 182 -20.10 -1.48 -3.07
C LYS A 182 -18.96 -1.12 -4.02
N THR A 183 -17.76 -0.89 -3.48
CA THR A 183 -16.61 -0.42 -4.27
C THR A 183 -15.86 -1.56 -4.97
N GLY A 184 -15.98 -2.81 -4.52
CA GLY A 184 -15.18 -3.93 -5.03
C GLY A 184 -13.67 -3.79 -4.78
N ILE A 185 -13.27 -2.99 -3.77
CA ILE A 185 -11.86 -2.69 -3.45
C ILE A 185 -11.57 -3.12 -2.00
N GLY A 186 -10.43 -3.79 -1.81
CA GLY A 186 -9.91 -4.26 -0.53
C GLY A 186 -8.52 -3.69 -0.21
N MET A 187 -8.34 -3.09 0.98
CA MET A 187 -7.07 -2.44 1.37
C MET A 187 -6.83 -2.45 2.89
N HIS A 188 -5.57 -2.29 3.30
CA HIS A 188 -5.17 -2.04 4.70
C HIS A 188 -5.42 -0.58 5.10
N LEU A 189 -5.72 -0.34 6.38
CA LEU A 189 -5.83 1.02 6.92
C LEU A 189 -4.46 1.67 7.08
N ALA A 190 -4.42 2.99 6.93
CA ALA A 190 -3.21 3.76 7.18
C ALA A 190 -2.76 3.66 8.66
N PRO A 191 -1.46 3.48 8.95
CA PRO A 191 -0.95 3.18 10.29
C PRO A 191 -1.01 4.33 11.30
N ARG A 192 -1.25 5.56 10.85
CA ARG A 192 -1.03 6.77 11.66
C ARG A 192 -2.11 7.82 11.46
N GLU A 193 -2.52 8.09 10.22
CA GLU A 193 -3.50 9.13 9.91
C GLU A 193 -4.76 8.56 9.27
N ASN A 194 -5.93 8.82 9.86
CA ASN A 194 -7.22 8.56 9.22
C ASN A 194 -7.75 9.80 8.44
N CYS A 195 -6.93 10.84 8.28
CA CYS A 195 -7.34 12.14 7.77
C CYS A 195 -6.39 12.66 6.68
N ILE A 196 -6.91 12.77 5.46
CA ILE A 196 -6.15 13.16 4.27
C ILE A 196 -5.54 14.58 4.35
N TYR A 197 -6.14 15.46 5.17
CA TYR A 197 -5.60 16.80 5.45
C TYR A 197 -4.31 16.74 6.25
N GLU A 198 -4.25 15.86 7.24
CA GLU A 198 -3.05 15.70 8.07
C GLU A 198 -1.96 14.95 7.29
N GLU A 199 -2.35 13.97 6.47
CA GLU A 199 -1.42 13.31 5.54
C GLU A 199 -0.76 14.32 4.60
N ALA A 200 -1.52 15.24 3.99
CA ALA A 200 -0.96 16.30 3.14
C ALA A 200 0.08 17.18 3.87
N LYS A 201 -0.15 17.47 5.15
CA LYS A 201 0.83 18.20 5.97
C LYS A 201 2.06 17.35 6.27
N ASN A 202 1.87 16.08 6.60
CA ASN A 202 2.95 15.15 6.95
C ASN A 202 3.87 14.90 5.76
N VAL A 203 3.33 14.58 4.59
CA VAL A 203 4.15 14.36 3.38
C VAL A 203 4.90 15.62 2.96
N CYS A 204 4.34 16.81 3.21
CA CYS A 204 5.07 18.07 3.02
C CYS A 204 6.18 18.25 4.06
N HIS A 205 5.91 17.95 5.34
CA HIS A 205 6.88 18.05 6.42
C HIS A 205 8.12 17.16 6.16
N VAL A 206 7.90 15.94 5.66
CA VAL A 206 9.00 15.01 5.32
C VAL A 206 9.61 15.26 3.93
N GLY A 207 9.23 16.35 3.26
CA GLY A 207 9.83 16.77 1.99
C GLY A 207 9.42 15.95 0.76
N LYS A 208 8.32 15.19 0.83
CA LYS A 208 7.79 14.44 -0.33
C LYS A 208 6.98 15.32 -1.29
N ILE A 209 6.47 16.46 -0.81
CA ILE A 209 5.84 17.50 -1.62
C ILE A 209 6.26 18.89 -1.09
N SER A 210 6.22 19.90 -1.95
CA SER A 210 6.48 21.29 -1.61
C SER A 210 5.34 21.94 -0.81
N LYS A 211 5.62 23.13 -0.24
CA LYS A 211 4.60 23.94 0.45
C LYS A 211 3.48 24.41 -0.51
N SER A 212 3.83 24.68 -1.77
CA SER A 212 2.89 25.10 -2.81
C SER A 212 1.94 23.98 -3.18
N GLU A 213 2.48 22.78 -3.46
CA GLU A 213 1.71 21.57 -3.74
C GLU A 213 0.78 21.21 -2.59
N LYS A 214 1.25 21.30 -1.34
CA LYS A 214 0.40 21.14 -0.16
C LYS A 214 -0.77 22.15 -0.17
N LYS A 215 -0.51 23.43 -0.45
CA LYS A 215 -1.56 24.46 -0.51
C LYS A 215 -2.60 24.12 -1.57
N GLN A 216 -2.16 23.71 -2.77
CA GLN A 216 -3.05 23.28 -3.86
C GLN A 216 -3.98 22.14 -3.42
N VAL A 217 -3.42 21.09 -2.84
CA VAL A 217 -4.16 19.91 -2.36
C VAL A 217 -5.16 20.29 -1.26
N LEU A 218 -4.75 21.09 -0.28
CA LEU A 218 -5.64 21.52 0.80
C LEU A 218 -6.77 22.43 0.30
N THR A 219 -6.52 23.28 -0.71
CA THR A 219 -7.55 24.10 -1.35
C THR A 219 -8.57 23.21 -2.08
N LEU A 220 -8.10 22.18 -2.79
CA LEU A 220 -8.97 21.21 -3.45
C LEU A 220 -9.93 20.56 -2.45
N TYR A 221 -9.41 20.04 -1.34
CA TYR A 221 -10.23 19.38 -0.32
C TYR A 221 -11.28 20.32 0.30
N LYS A 222 -10.90 21.58 0.57
CA LYS A 222 -11.82 22.60 1.09
C LYS A 222 -12.92 22.90 0.09
N LYS A 223 -12.58 23.10 -1.19
CA LYS A 223 -13.54 23.42 -2.26
C LYS A 223 -14.59 22.33 -2.41
N THR A 224 -14.19 21.07 -2.30
CA THR A 224 -15.13 19.94 -2.39
C THR A 224 -15.78 19.55 -1.08
N LYS A 225 -15.56 20.31 0.00
CA LYS A 225 -16.08 20.01 1.35
C LYS A 225 -15.70 18.60 1.84
N MET A 226 -14.51 18.11 1.47
CA MET A 226 -14.01 16.80 1.91
C MET A 226 -14.01 16.74 3.44
N PRO A 227 -14.70 15.78 4.07
CA PRO A 227 -14.72 15.67 5.52
C PRO A 227 -13.34 15.34 6.07
N ARG A 228 -13.03 15.92 7.23
CA ARG A 228 -11.89 15.46 8.04
C ARG A 228 -12.21 14.08 8.60
N HIS A 229 -11.19 13.27 8.81
CA HIS A 229 -11.33 11.92 9.38
C HIS A 229 -12.29 11.01 8.60
N PHE A 230 -12.40 11.19 7.29
CA PHE A 230 -13.19 10.31 6.42
C PHE A 230 -12.73 8.85 6.49
N GLY A 231 -11.45 8.62 6.81
CA GLY A 231 -10.78 7.33 6.72
C GLY A 231 -9.60 7.38 5.75
N MET A 232 -8.63 6.48 5.93
CA MET A 232 -7.46 6.38 5.05
C MET A 232 -6.96 4.95 4.92
N CYS A 233 -6.55 4.58 3.70
CA CYS A 233 -5.97 3.30 3.37
C CYS A 233 -4.52 3.45 2.91
N GLU A 234 -3.71 2.41 3.12
CA GLU A 234 -2.38 2.33 2.53
C GLU A 234 -2.47 1.85 1.07
N CYS A 235 -2.01 2.66 0.13
CA CYS A 235 -2.05 2.36 -1.30
C CYS A 235 -0.94 1.40 -1.78
N ASN A 236 -0.45 0.52 -0.89
CA ASN A 236 0.70 -0.37 -1.14
C ASN A 236 0.28 -1.82 -1.41
N VAL A 237 -0.90 -2.24 -0.96
CA VAL A 237 -1.57 -3.49 -1.35
C VAL A 237 -3.00 -3.15 -1.71
N ILE A 238 -3.43 -3.52 -2.92
CA ILE A 238 -4.79 -3.21 -3.41
C ILE A 238 -5.41 -4.45 -4.02
N VAL A 239 -6.49 -4.91 -3.40
CA VAL A 239 -7.26 -6.08 -3.81
C VAL A 239 -8.51 -5.61 -4.53
N ARG A 240 -8.86 -6.23 -5.66
CA ARG A 240 -9.95 -5.75 -6.52
C ARG A 240 -10.77 -6.89 -7.10
N ASN A 241 -12.08 -6.68 -7.12
CA ASN A 241 -13.03 -7.46 -7.92
C ASN A 241 -13.30 -6.71 -9.24
N HIS A 242 -12.97 -7.33 -10.37
CA HIS A 242 -13.08 -6.75 -11.71
C HIS A 242 -14.48 -6.81 -12.32
N ASN A 243 -15.39 -7.60 -11.75
CA ASN A 243 -16.80 -7.57 -12.13
C ASN A 243 -17.52 -6.34 -11.56
N ASN A 244 -16.94 -5.69 -10.53
CA ASN A 244 -17.54 -4.50 -9.94
C ASN A 244 -17.25 -3.24 -10.80
N VAL A 245 -18.30 -2.62 -11.34
CA VAL A 245 -18.20 -1.41 -12.18
C VAL A 245 -17.65 -0.21 -11.40
N ASN A 246 -17.98 -0.08 -10.11
CA ASN A 246 -17.50 1.02 -9.27
C ASN A 246 -16.00 0.94 -9.05
N MET A 247 -15.44 -0.27 -8.94
CA MET A 247 -13.99 -0.46 -8.85
C MET A 247 -13.29 0.21 -10.04
N LYS A 248 -13.76 -0.07 -11.27
CA LYS A 248 -13.19 0.50 -12.50
C LYS A 248 -13.30 2.03 -12.47
N GLN A 249 -14.50 2.57 -12.24
CA GLN A 249 -14.74 4.01 -12.20
C GLN A 249 -13.89 4.74 -11.16
N ILE A 250 -13.77 4.18 -9.94
CA ILE A 250 -12.93 4.76 -8.88
C ILE A 250 -11.46 4.76 -9.32
N MET A 251 -10.97 3.68 -9.91
CA MET A 251 -9.60 3.60 -10.41
C MET A 251 -9.31 4.63 -11.52
N GLU A 252 -10.20 4.79 -12.49
CA GLU A 252 -10.02 5.77 -13.57
C GLU A 252 -10.03 7.20 -13.03
N LYS A 253 -10.94 7.50 -12.10
CA LYS A 253 -11.04 8.82 -11.48
C LYS A 253 -9.87 9.12 -10.57
N TRP A 254 -9.33 8.11 -9.87
CA TRP A 254 -8.14 8.25 -9.05
C TRP A 254 -6.92 8.60 -9.90
N TRP A 255 -6.77 7.95 -11.06
CA TRP A 255 -5.73 8.29 -12.03
C TRP A 255 -5.87 9.72 -12.56
N LYS A 256 -7.09 10.13 -12.92
CA LYS A 256 -7.37 11.50 -13.36
C LYS A 256 -6.90 12.53 -12.34
N TYR A 257 -7.29 12.37 -11.06
CA TYR A 257 -6.85 13.29 -10.01
C TYR A 257 -5.35 13.25 -9.76
N TYR A 258 -4.70 12.09 -9.87
CA TYR A 258 -3.25 12.00 -9.81
C TYR A 258 -2.56 12.76 -10.97
N LEU A 259 -3.08 12.68 -12.19
CA LEU A 259 -2.55 13.37 -13.35
C LEU A 259 -2.77 14.88 -13.32
N GLU A 260 -3.92 15.35 -12.86
CA GLU A 260 -4.24 16.78 -12.73
C GLU A 260 -3.59 17.40 -11.49
N GLY A 261 -3.29 16.58 -10.49
CA GLY A 261 -2.81 17.01 -9.19
C GLY A 261 -1.30 16.90 -8.97
N VAL A 262 -0.95 16.98 -7.69
CA VAL A 262 0.37 16.67 -7.16
C VAL A 262 0.62 15.19 -7.37
N LYS A 263 1.83 14.80 -7.80
CA LYS A 263 2.14 13.41 -8.21
C LYS A 263 2.34 12.47 -6.99
N ARG A 264 1.35 12.44 -6.10
CA ARG A 264 1.32 11.63 -4.86
C ARG A 264 -0.04 10.95 -4.70
N ASP A 265 -0.13 9.71 -5.16
CA ASP A 265 -1.34 8.87 -5.21
C ASP A 265 -2.13 8.80 -3.89
N GLN A 266 -1.45 8.67 -2.76
CA GLN A 266 -2.06 8.57 -1.43
C GLN A 266 -2.91 9.80 -1.06
N LEU A 267 -2.64 10.97 -1.66
CA LEU A 267 -3.43 12.19 -1.45
C LEU A 267 -4.74 12.21 -2.25
N TYR A 268 -5.01 11.21 -3.07
CA TYR A 268 -6.17 11.24 -3.96
C TYR A 268 -7.09 10.04 -3.81
N PHE A 269 -6.65 8.91 -3.23
CA PHE A 269 -7.49 7.71 -3.19
C PHE A 269 -8.80 7.94 -2.42
N THR A 270 -8.72 8.34 -1.15
CA THR A 270 -9.93 8.53 -0.33
C THR A 270 -10.75 9.74 -0.74
N TYR A 271 -10.08 10.77 -1.27
CA TYR A 271 -10.75 11.88 -1.95
C TYR A 271 -11.57 11.40 -3.16
N THR A 272 -11.05 10.45 -3.93
CA THR A 272 -11.75 9.83 -5.06
C THR A 272 -12.98 9.05 -4.60
N VAL A 273 -12.84 8.25 -3.54
CA VAL A 273 -13.97 7.51 -2.95
C VAL A 273 -15.08 8.47 -2.52
N TYR A 274 -14.73 9.51 -1.75
CA TYR A 274 -15.68 10.53 -1.28
C TYR A 274 -16.38 11.27 -2.42
N THR A 275 -15.62 11.81 -3.37
CA THR A 275 -16.18 12.55 -4.51
C THR A 275 -16.94 11.68 -5.49
N SER A 276 -16.86 10.35 -5.35
CA SER A 276 -17.67 9.39 -6.11
C SER A 276 -18.94 8.97 -5.37
N GLY A 277 -19.24 9.60 -4.23
CA GLY A 277 -20.48 9.37 -3.47
C GLY A 277 -20.44 8.18 -2.52
N PHE A 278 -19.29 7.51 -2.37
CA PHE A 278 -19.14 6.38 -1.46
C PHE A 278 -18.75 6.82 -0.06
N LYS A 279 -19.14 6.03 0.94
CA LYS A 279 -18.65 6.13 2.31
C LYS A 279 -17.36 5.32 2.42
N PHE A 280 -16.51 5.66 3.39
CA PHE A 280 -15.31 4.87 3.64
C PHE A 280 -15.62 3.42 4.02
N THR A 281 -16.75 3.18 4.69
CA THR A 281 -17.26 1.84 5.03
C THR A 281 -17.70 1.01 3.82
N ASP A 282 -17.83 1.61 2.64
CA ASP A 282 -18.13 0.89 1.40
C ASP A 282 -16.88 0.22 0.78
N ILE A 283 -15.70 0.43 1.39
CA ILE A 283 -14.43 -0.26 1.07
C ILE A 283 -14.29 -1.49 1.97
N ASN A 284 -13.81 -2.59 1.41
CA ASN A 284 -13.40 -3.73 2.23
C ASN A 284 -12.06 -3.43 2.92
N THR A 285 -12.06 -3.24 4.24
CA THR A 285 -10.83 -2.94 4.98
C THR A 285 -10.31 -4.19 5.67
N PHE A 286 -9.00 -4.46 5.54
CA PHE A 286 -8.33 -5.56 6.24
C PHE A 286 -7.95 -5.26 7.68
N GLY A 287 -8.37 -4.10 8.19
CA GLY A 287 -7.98 -3.60 9.49
C GLY A 287 -6.62 -2.92 9.43
N ALA A 288 -5.73 -3.23 10.38
CA ALA A 288 -4.45 -2.54 10.59
C ALA A 288 -3.57 -2.40 9.33
N SER A 289 -2.47 -1.64 9.46
CA SER A 289 -1.46 -1.49 8.41
C SER A 289 -0.90 -2.82 7.92
N VAL A 290 -0.49 -2.86 6.65
CA VAL A 290 0.19 -4.00 6.02
C VAL A 290 1.41 -4.47 6.80
N ASN A 291 2.05 -3.59 7.59
CA ASN A 291 3.19 -3.95 8.43
C ASN A 291 2.86 -4.94 9.54
N ASN A 292 1.57 -5.08 9.88
CA ASN A 292 1.06 -6.05 10.86
C ASN A 292 0.52 -7.32 10.18
N ASN A 293 0.54 -7.39 8.84
CA ASN A 293 0.02 -8.52 8.10
C ASN A 293 1.13 -9.55 7.84
N ILE A 294 0.94 -10.77 8.35
CA ILE A 294 1.89 -11.90 8.23
C ILE A 294 2.14 -12.35 6.78
N HIS A 295 1.28 -11.97 5.84
CA HIS A 295 1.46 -12.32 4.42
C HIS A 295 2.51 -11.45 3.73
N PHE A 296 2.97 -10.36 4.35
CA PHE A 296 3.90 -9.41 3.74
C PHE A 296 5.13 -9.16 4.62
N LEU A 297 6.26 -8.96 3.95
CA LEU A 297 7.49 -8.47 4.53
C LEU A 297 7.86 -7.14 3.86
N ARG A 298 7.92 -6.06 4.63
CA ARG A 298 8.40 -4.78 4.11
C ARG A 298 9.92 -4.72 4.15
N THR A 299 10.51 -4.44 3.01
CA THR A 299 11.93 -4.13 2.87
C THR A 299 12.15 -2.62 2.77
N GLU A 300 13.34 -2.15 3.15
CA GLU A 300 13.71 -0.77 2.86
C GLU A 300 13.96 -0.62 1.35
N HIS A 301 13.49 0.50 0.77
CA HIS A 301 13.82 0.85 -0.60
C HIS A 301 15.34 0.86 -0.78
N ALA A 302 15.84 0.50 -1.98
CA ALA A 302 17.26 0.64 -2.27
C ALA A 302 17.65 2.11 -2.02
N LYS A 303 18.66 2.33 -1.17
CA LYS A 303 19.01 3.67 -0.66
C LYS A 303 19.12 4.69 -1.81
N ARG A 304 18.54 5.88 -1.57
CA ARG A 304 18.89 7.12 -2.29
C ARG A 304 20.26 7.60 -1.85
#